data_AF-A0AAZ1Y366-F1
#
_entry.id   AF-A0AAZ1Y366-F1
#
_cell.length_a   1.000
_cell.length_b   1.000
_cell.length_c   1.000
_cell.angle_alpha   90.00
_cell.angle_beta   90.00
_cell.angle_gamma   90.00
#
_symmetry.space_group_name_H-M   'P 1'
#
loop_
_entity.id
_entity.type
_entity.pdbx_description
1 polymer ?
#
loop_
_entity_poly.entity_id
_entity_poly.type
_entity_poly.pdbx_seq_one_letter_code
_entity_poly.pdbx_strand_id
1 'polypeptide(L)'
;MRSRLSLAAVAALIALLLSSSQAQKIDTQCNTTAKADIVLLLDGSWSIGVNNFQTIRNFIARMVSVFNIGPDSVQIGLTQYSNKPKTEWHLNAHPTKASLLHAVATLPYRGGNTLTGMALKYILKNSFKPKVGLRPDSQKIGVLITDGKSQDEVILTSQNLRDSGIELYAIGVKNGDEIELRSIASDPDDIHMYNVYDFQFLVDIIDELSVNLCNSVKGSGM
;
A
#
# COMPACT_ATOMS: atom_id res chain seq x y z
N MET A 1 -23.76 -55.10 16.63
CA MET A 1 -23.50 -54.98 15.17
C MET A 1 -22.47 -53.88 14.96
N ARG A 2 -21.24 -54.21 14.50
CA ARG A 2 -20.26 -53.20 14.07
C ARG A 2 -20.28 -53.17 12.54
N SER A 3 -20.83 -52.12 11.95
CA SER A 3 -20.79 -51.95 10.49
C SER A 3 -19.33 -51.76 10.06
N ARG A 4 -18.85 -52.64 9.18
CA ARG A 4 -17.56 -52.44 8.52
C ARG A 4 -17.81 -51.47 7.37
N LEU A 5 -17.27 -50.25 7.45
CA LEU A 5 -17.20 -49.39 6.27
C LEU A 5 -16.33 -50.08 5.23
N SER A 6 -16.80 -50.11 3.99
CA SER A 6 -16.03 -50.66 2.87
C SER A 6 -14.82 -49.78 2.60
N LEU A 7 -13.75 -50.39 2.07
CA LEU A 7 -12.55 -49.66 1.66
C LEU A 7 -12.88 -48.51 0.68
N ALA A 8 -13.89 -48.72 -0.16
CA ALA A 8 -14.44 -47.71 -1.07
C ALA A 8 -15.11 -46.55 -0.33
N ALA A 9 -15.86 -46.81 0.74
CA ALA A 9 -16.49 -45.77 1.57
C ALA A 9 -15.43 -44.94 2.33
N VAL A 10 -14.37 -45.59 2.81
CA VAL A 10 -13.24 -44.90 3.46
C VAL A 10 -12.49 -44.02 2.45
N ALA A 11 -12.24 -44.52 1.24
CA ALA A 11 -11.59 -43.76 0.18
C ALA A 11 -12.43 -42.54 -0.28
N ALA A 12 -13.76 -42.70 -0.38
CA ALA A 12 -14.67 -41.60 -0.73
C ALA A 12 -14.70 -40.51 0.35
N LEU A 13 -14.67 -40.89 1.63
CA LEU A 13 -14.57 -39.96 2.77
C LEU A 13 -13.24 -39.21 2.76
N ILE A 14 -12.12 -39.88 2.47
CA ILE A 14 -10.80 -39.24 2.34
C ILE A 14 -10.77 -38.30 1.13
N ALA A 15 -11.37 -38.67 -0.01
CA ALA A 15 -11.46 -37.79 -1.18
C ALA A 15 -12.34 -36.55 -0.92
N LEU A 16 -13.44 -36.69 -0.15
CA LEU A 16 -14.27 -35.58 0.29
C LEU A 16 -13.52 -34.67 1.29
N LEU A 17 -12.74 -35.23 2.20
CA LEU A 17 -11.90 -34.46 3.14
C LEU A 17 -10.68 -33.81 2.46
N LEU A 18 -10.19 -34.35 1.35
CA LEU A 18 -9.15 -33.74 0.51
C LEU A 18 -9.71 -32.67 -0.46
N SER A 19 -11.03 -32.65 -0.68
CA SER A 19 -11.68 -31.63 -1.52
C SER A 19 -11.93 -30.30 -0.81
N SER A 20 -11.76 -30.24 0.52
CA SER A 20 -12.02 -29.04 1.33
C SER A 20 -10.78 -28.18 1.61
N SER A 21 -9.60 -28.53 1.10
CA SER A 21 -8.43 -27.63 1.13
C SER A 21 -8.26 -26.89 -0.20
N GLN A 22 -9.31 -26.19 -0.64
CA GLN A 22 -9.07 -25.07 -1.55
C GLN A 22 -8.70 -23.89 -0.64
N ALA A 23 -7.41 -23.54 -0.61
CA ALA A 23 -7.03 -22.19 -0.24
C ALA A 23 -7.84 -21.26 -1.15
N GLN A 24 -8.86 -20.61 -0.58
CA GLN A 24 -9.73 -19.71 -1.31
C GLN A 24 -8.83 -18.57 -1.80
N LYS A 25 -8.40 -18.68 -3.06
CA LYS A 25 -7.65 -17.64 -3.75
C LYS A 25 -8.63 -16.48 -3.87
N ILE A 26 -8.61 -15.58 -2.89
CA ILE A 26 -9.40 -14.35 -2.97
C ILE A 26 -8.95 -13.67 -4.25
N ASP A 27 -9.87 -13.56 -5.20
CA ASP A 27 -9.66 -12.77 -6.41
C ASP A 27 -9.73 -11.31 -5.98
N THR A 28 -8.67 -10.85 -5.32
CA THR A 28 -8.50 -9.48 -4.81
C THR A 28 -8.21 -8.55 -5.98
N GLN A 29 -8.92 -8.66 -7.10
CA GLN A 29 -8.78 -7.72 -8.21
C GLN A 29 -9.73 -6.55 -8.01
N CYS A 30 -9.19 -5.33 -7.97
CA CYS A 30 -9.99 -4.13 -7.85
C CYS A 30 -10.62 -3.79 -9.21
N ASN A 31 -11.82 -4.31 -9.44
CA ASN A 31 -12.59 -4.05 -10.64
C ASN A 31 -13.34 -2.72 -10.49
N THR A 32 -12.87 -1.71 -11.21
CA THR A 32 -13.45 -0.35 -11.23
C THR A 32 -13.06 0.37 -12.52
N THR A 33 -13.94 1.27 -12.97
CA THR A 33 -13.67 2.23 -14.06
C THR A 33 -13.24 3.59 -13.54
N ALA A 34 -13.20 3.78 -12.22
CA ALA A 34 -12.76 5.02 -11.60
C ALA A 34 -11.25 5.22 -11.80
N LYS A 35 -10.85 6.49 -11.94
CA LYS A 35 -9.45 6.89 -11.98
C LYS A 35 -8.96 7.20 -10.58
N ALA A 36 -7.76 6.74 -10.25
CA ALA A 36 -7.09 7.11 -9.01
C ALA A 36 -5.60 7.34 -9.23
N ASP A 37 -5.09 8.36 -8.57
CA ASP A 37 -3.69 8.73 -8.52
C ASP A 37 -3.15 8.46 -7.12
N ILE A 38 -2.39 7.38 -7.00
CA ILE A 38 -1.81 6.93 -5.73
C ILE A 38 -0.35 7.36 -5.69
N VAL A 39 0.06 8.07 -4.64
CA VAL A 39 1.46 8.38 -4.37
C VAL A 39 1.91 7.59 -3.15
N LEU A 40 2.82 6.65 -3.37
CA LEU A 40 3.50 5.93 -2.30
C LEU A 40 4.62 6.82 -1.74
N LEU A 41 4.58 7.07 -0.44
CA LEU A 41 5.63 7.75 0.31
C LEU A 41 6.33 6.71 1.18
N LEU A 42 7.53 6.31 0.76
CA LEU A 42 8.24 5.21 1.38
C LEU A 42 9.42 5.71 2.20
N ASP A 43 9.44 5.41 3.50
CA ASP A 43 10.64 5.55 4.30
C ASP A 43 11.70 4.58 3.76
N GLY A 44 12.89 5.12 3.50
CA GLY A 44 14.08 4.42 3.03
C GLY A 44 15.26 4.59 3.98
N SER A 45 15.01 4.93 5.24
CA SER A 45 15.99 5.16 6.30
C SER A 45 16.79 3.92 6.69
N TRP A 46 17.85 4.10 7.48
CA TRP A 46 18.71 3.00 7.94
C TRP A 46 18.04 2.04 8.94
N SER A 47 16.99 2.46 9.65
CA SER A 47 16.25 1.61 10.61
C SER A 47 15.56 0.44 9.94
N ILE A 48 15.19 0.59 8.66
CA ILE A 48 14.53 -0.45 7.87
C ILE A 48 15.52 -1.60 7.61
N GLY A 49 16.66 -1.31 7.00
CA GLY A 49 17.64 -2.31 6.59
C GLY A 49 17.29 -3.04 5.30
N VAL A 50 18.32 -3.55 4.61
CA VAL A 50 18.23 -4.09 3.23
C VAL A 50 17.23 -5.25 3.11
N ASN A 51 17.24 -6.19 4.06
CA ASN A 51 16.36 -7.36 4.03
C ASN A 51 14.88 -6.97 4.16
N ASN A 52 14.57 -6.05 5.05
CA ASN A 52 13.21 -5.57 5.25
C ASN A 52 12.72 -4.74 4.06
N PHE A 53 13.63 -4.01 3.39
CA PHE A 53 13.29 -3.30 2.18
C PHE A 53 12.85 -4.24 1.04
N GLN A 54 13.38 -5.47 0.99
CA GLN A 54 12.87 -6.51 0.07
C GLN A 54 11.42 -6.89 0.41
N THR A 55 11.08 -7.02 1.68
CA THR A 55 9.70 -7.28 2.13
C THR A 55 8.75 -6.15 1.73
N ILE A 56 9.18 -4.89 1.87
CA ILE A 56 8.42 -3.72 1.41
C ILE A 56 8.20 -3.77 -0.11
N ARG A 57 9.21 -4.11 -0.92
CA ARG A 57 9.03 -4.24 -2.37
C ARG A 57 7.99 -5.31 -2.71
N ASN A 58 8.02 -6.45 -2.02
CA ASN A 58 7.04 -7.51 -2.21
C ASN A 58 5.62 -7.06 -1.81
N PHE A 59 5.50 -6.32 -0.71
CA PHE A 59 4.25 -5.72 -0.27
C PHE A 59 3.67 -4.76 -1.32
N ILE A 60 4.49 -3.82 -1.81
CA ILE A 60 4.09 -2.89 -2.87
C ILE A 60 3.72 -3.65 -4.16
N ALA A 61 4.48 -4.68 -4.53
CA ALA A 61 4.19 -5.49 -5.72
C ALA A 61 2.84 -6.22 -5.62
N ARG A 62 2.49 -6.74 -4.43
CA ARG A 62 1.17 -7.34 -4.17
C ARG A 62 0.06 -6.29 -4.28
N MET A 63 0.23 -5.13 -3.67
CA MET A 63 -0.72 -4.01 -3.77
C MET A 63 -0.94 -3.59 -5.24
N VAL A 64 0.13 -3.40 -6.02
CA VAL A 64 0.06 -3.08 -7.45
C VAL A 64 -0.68 -4.16 -8.25
N SER A 65 -0.56 -5.42 -7.85
CA SER A 65 -1.16 -6.55 -8.57
C SER A 65 -2.69 -6.54 -8.51
N VAL A 66 -3.27 -5.94 -7.46
CA VAL A 66 -4.72 -5.80 -7.25
C VAL A 66 -5.36 -4.84 -8.26
N PHE A 67 -4.67 -3.76 -8.62
CA PHE A 67 -5.25 -2.68 -9.42
C PHE A 67 -5.14 -2.91 -10.92
N ASN A 68 -6.09 -2.34 -11.69
CA ASN A 68 -5.91 -2.14 -13.12
C ASN A 68 -5.03 -0.90 -13.36
N ILE A 69 -3.75 -1.09 -13.72
CA ILE A 69 -2.79 0.00 -13.90
C ILE A 69 -2.82 0.51 -15.34
N GLY A 70 -3.05 1.82 -15.52
CA GLY A 70 -3.10 2.45 -16.83
C GLY A 70 -3.46 3.94 -16.80
N PRO A 71 -3.27 4.66 -17.93
CA PRO A 71 -3.54 6.10 -18.03
C PRO A 71 -5.00 6.49 -17.75
N ASP A 72 -5.94 5.58 -18.04
CA ASP A 72 -7.38 5.77 -17.84
C ASP A 72 -7.93 5.02 -16.62
N SER A 73 -7.05 4.46 -15.78
CA SER A 73 -7.43 3.71 -14.57
C SER A 73 -6.57 4.16 -13.38
N VAL A 74 -5.90 3.25 -12.66
CA VAL A 74 -5.02 3.60 -11.54
C VAL A 74 -3.61 3.94 -12.03
N GLN A 75 -3.07 5.06 -11.54
CA GLN A 75 -1.67 5.46 -11.71
C GLN A 75 -0.99 5.47 -10.34
N ILE A 76 0.28 5.04 -10.28
CA ILE A 76 1.03 4.95 -9.02
C ILE A 76 2.40 5.61 -9.18
N GLY A 77 2.61 6.70 -8.43
CA GLY A 77 3.90 7.35 -8.23
C GLY A 77 4.56 6.86 -6.95
N LEU A 78 5.89 6.96 -6.87
CA LEU A 78 6.63 6.63 -5.65
C LEU A 78 7.68 7.68 -5.34
N THR A 79 7.63 8.19 -4.11
CA THR A 79 8.65 9.03 -3.50
C THR A 79 9.26 8.28 -2.33
N GLN A 80 10.56 8.04 -2.38
CA GLN A 80 11.32 7.52 -1.25
C GLN A 80 11.86 8.69 -0.44
N TYR A 81 11.91 8.60 0.89
CA TYR A 81 12.55 9.60 1.71
C TYR A 81 13.47 9.00 2.75
N SER A 82 14.47 9.78 3.12
CA SER A 82 15.27 9.56 4.32
C SER A 82 15.67 10.95 4.85
N ASN A 83 16.92 11.37 4.63
CA ASN A 83 17.38 12.74 4.86
C ASN A 83 16.70 13.75 3.92
N LYS A 84 16.39 13.31 2.70
CA LYS A 84 15.75 14.12 1.65
C LYS A 84 14.77 13.26 0.87
N PRO A 85 13.57 13.76 0.57
CA PRO A 85 12.66 13.09 -0.33
C PRO A 85 13.22 13.07 -1.76
N LYS A 86 13.04 11.94 -2.45
CA LYS A 86 13.34 11.78 -3.86
C LYS A 86 12.21 11.03 -4.55
N THR A 87 11.71 11.63 -5.62
CA THR A 87 10.81 10.91 -6.53
C THR A 87 11.59 9.84 -7.28
N GLU A 88 11.21 8.58 -7.13
CA GLU A 88 11.77 7.47 -7.92
C GLU A 88 11.06 7.37 -9.26
N TRP A 89 9.73 7.59 -9.27
CA TRP A 89 8.95 7.78 -10.49
C TRP A 89 7.67 8.58 -10.23
N HIS A 90 7.23 9.28 -11.28
CA HIS A 90 6.00 10.07 -11.30
C HIS A 90 4.76 9.21 -11.62
N LEU A 91 3.55 9.76 -11.42
CA LEU A 91 2.28 9.04 -11.63
C LEU A 91 2.15 8.50 -13.06
N ASN A 92 2.56 9.29 -14.06
CA ASN A 92 2.47 8.94 -15.48
C ASN A 92 3.69 8.16 -16.01
N ALA A 93 4.64 7.76 -15.17
CA ALA A 93 5.90 7.14 -15.62
C ALA A 93 5.72 5.68 -16.08
N HIS A 94 4.74 4.96 -15.50
CA HIS A 94 4.53 3.53 -15.75
C HIS A 94 3.08 3.26 -16.19
N PRO A 95 2.78 3.37 -17.50
CA PRO A 95 1.42 3.25 -18.02
C PRO A 95 0.90 1.81 -18.08
N THR A 96 1.70 0.81 -17.64
CA THR A 96 1.28 -0.59 -17.62
C THR A 96 1.69 -1.25 -16.30
N LYS A 97 0.87 -2.20 -15.83
CA LYS A 97 1.16 -3.01 -14.63
C LYS A 97 2.54 -3.67 -14.73
N ALA A 98 2.90 -4.22 -15.88
CA ALA A 98 4.20 -4.86 -16.08
C ALA A 98 5.37 -3.88 -15.89
N SER A 99 5.28 -2.67 -16.47
CA SER A 99 6.32 -1.64 -16.30
C SER A 99 6.45 -1.17 -14.85
N LEU A 100 5.33 -1.03 -14.14
CA LEU A 100 5.32 -0.61 -12.75
C LEU A 100 5.88 -1.70 -11.82
N LEU A 101 5.49 -2.97 -12.01
CA LEU A 101 6.04 -4.09 -11.24
C LEU A 101 7.56 -4.24 -11.46
N HIS A 102 8.04 -3.99 -12.67
CA HIS A 102 9.48 -3.97 -12.93
C HIS A 102 10.18 -2.85 -12.15
N ALA A 103 9.64 -1.63 -12.17
CA ALA A 103 10.18 -0.50 -11.41
C ALA A 103 10.24 -0.80 -9.90
N VAL A 104 9.17 -1.37 -9.34
CA VAL A 104 9.12 -1.82 -7.94
C VAL A 104 10.19 -2.87 -7.63
N ALA A 105 10.38 -3.86 -8.50
CA ALA A 105 11.39 -4.90 -8.29
C ALA A 105 12.83 -4.32 -8.23
N THR A 106 13.10 -3.27 -9.00
CA THR A 106 14.41 -2.61 -9.10
C THR A 106 14.60 -1.39 -8.19
N LEU A 107 13.60 -1.02 -7.39
CA LEU A 107 13.58 0.18 -6.54
C LEU A 107 14.80 0.24 -5.60
N PRO A 108 15.75 1.18 -5.71
CA PRO A 108 16.95 1.18 -4.86
C PRO A 108 16.64 1.50 -3.39
N TYR A 109 17.38 0.87 -2.47
CA TYR A 109 17.38 1.25 -1.05
C TYR A 109 18.40 2.36 -0.80
N ARG A 110 18.02 3.45 -0.12
CA ARG A 110 18.87 4.65 0.02
C ARG A 110 19.62 4.76 1.36
N GLY A 111 18.97 4.43 2.47
CA GLY A 111 19.47 4.74 3.80
C GLY A 111 19.42 6.24 4.15
N GLY A 112 19.67 6.56 5.42
CA GLY A 112 19.66 7.92 5.99
C GLY A 112 18.76 8.05 7.23
N ASN A 113 18.50 9.29 7.69
CA ASN A 113 17.56 9.62 8.77
C ASN A 113 16.10 9.55 8.30
N THR A 114 15.14 9.90 9.17
CA THR A 114 13.69 9.86 8.90
C THR A 114 13.06 11.24 9.11
N LEU A 115 12.80 11.97 8.02
CA LEU A 115 12.13 13.29 8.01
C LEU A 115 10.78 13.21 7.30
N THR A 116 9.78 12.64 7.97
CA THR A 116 8.45 12.36 7.43
C THR A 116 7.67 13.63 7.09
N GLY A 117 7.74 14.68 7.92
CA GLY A 117 7.04 15.95 7.68
C GLY A 117 7.54 16.65 6.41
N MET A 118 8.86 16.67 6.22
CA MET A 118 9.48 17.13 4.98
C MET A 118 9.01 16.32 3.76
N ALA A 119 8.87 15.01 3.92
CA ALA A 119 8.43 14.10 2.87
C ALA A 119 6.96 14.31 2.49
N LEU A 120 6.07 14.48 3.47
CA LEU A 120 4.66 14.84 3.27
C LEU A 120 4.51 16.18 2.54
N LYS A 121 5.26 17.20 2.97
CA LYS A 121 5.33 18.49 2.28
C LYS A 121 5.84 18.36 0.84
N TYR A 122 6.79 17.46 0.61
CA TYR A 122 7.36 17.24 -0.71
C TYR A 122 6.35 16.62 -1.67
N ILE A 123 5.61 15.58 -1.27
CA ILE A 123 4.65 14.93 -2.17
C ILE A 123 3.50 15.87 -2.55
N LEU A 124 3.04 16.73 -1.62
CA LEU A 124 2.04 17.76 -1.92
C LEU A 124 2.54 18.75 -2.98
N LYS A 125 3.82 19.13 -2.93
CA LYS A 125 4.41 20.13 -3.83
C LYS A 125 4.89 19.56 -5.16
N ASN A 126 5.26 18.28 -5.22
CA ASN A 126 5.99 17.72 -6.36
C ASN A 126 5.32 16.51 -7.00
N SER A 127 4.66 15.66 -6.20
CA SER A 127 4.10 14.38 -6.68
C SER A 127 2.64 14.53 -7.09
N PHE A 128 1.85 15.28 -6.32
CA PHE A 128 0.47 15.65 -6.67
C PHE A 128 0.44 16.92 -7.53
N LYS A 129 0.93 16.83 -8.77
CA LYS A 129 0.90 17.93 -9.75
C LYS A 129 0.50 17.48 -11.16
N PRO A 130 -0.29 18.28 -11.90
CA PRO A 130 -0.70 17.90 -13.27
C PRO A 130 0.46 17.60 -14.21
N LYS A 131 1.55 18.37 -14.10
CA LYS A 131 2.77 18.19 -14.91
C LYS A 131 3.47 16.83 -14.75
N VAL A 132 3.15 16.07 -13.70
CA VAL A 132 3.72 14.75 -13.42
C VAL A 132 2.65 13.65 -13.39
N GLY A 133 1.50 13.90 -14.03
CA GLY A 133 0.46 12.90 -14.25
C GLY A 133 -0.76 12.99 -13.33
N LEU A 134 -0.85 13.96 -12.40
CA LEU A 134 -2.06 14.12 -11.59
C LEU A 134 -3.25 14.51 -12.48
N ARG A 135 -4.36 13.79 -12.33
CA ARG A 135 -5.59 13.99 -13.08
C ARG A 135 -6.63 14.73 -12.23
N PRO A 136 -7.41 15.66 -12.81
CA PRO A 136 -8.43 16.39 -12.07
C PRO A 136 -9.63 15.52 -11.68
N ASP A 137 -9.95 14.51 -12.49
CA ASP A 137 -11.08 13.57 -12.36
C ASP A 137 -10.74 12.29 -11.58
N SER A 138 -9.55 12.22 -10.96
CA SER A 138 -9.11 11.05 -10.20
C SER A 138 -9.25 11.25 -8.68
N GLN A 139 -9.50 10.15 -7.97
CA GLN A 139 -9.27 10.07 -6.53
C GLN A 139 -7.77 10.25 -6.23
N LYS A 140 -7.43 11.03 -5.21
CA LYS A 140 -6.03 11.35 -4.86
C LYS A 140 -5.70 10.67 -3.54
N ILE A 141 -4.78 9.72 -3.55
CA ILE A 141 -4.48 8.89 -2.39
C ILE A 141 -2.98 8.94 -2.10
N GLY A 142 -2.58 9.27 -0.88
CA GLY A 142 -1.22 9.13 -0.38
C GLY A 142 -1.13 7.90 0.52
N VAL A 143 -0.11 7.07 0.33
CA VAL A 143 0.15 5.91 1.20
C VAL A 143 1.55 6.04 1.79
N LEU A 144 1.63 6.33 3.09
CA LEU A 144 2.88 6.37 3.84
C LEU A 144 3.22 4.97 4.36
N ILE A 145 4.47 4.55 4.17
CA ILE A 145 5.05 3.36 4.81
C ILE A 145 6.29 3.81 5.59
N THR A 146 6.27 3.67 6.91
CA THR A 146 7.34 4.12 7.82
C THR A 146 7.59 3.10 8.93
N ASP A 147 8.82 3.04 9.46
CA ASP A 147 9.18 2.14 10.56
C ASP A 147 9.46 2.86 11.89
N GLY A 148 9.15 4.15 11.98
CA GLY A 148 9.44 4.91 13.18
C GLY A 148 8.80 6.30 13.25
N LYS A 149 9.06 6.94 14.39
CA LYS A 149 8.69 8.31 14.73
C LYS A 149 9.51 9.29 13.91
N SER A 150 8.86 10.31 13.33
CA SER A 150 9.58 11.35 12.61
C SER A 150 10.44 12.20 13.55
N GLN A 151 11.51 12.77 12.98
CA GLN A 151 12.37 13.75 13.66
C GLN A 151 11.93 15.20 13.41
N ASP A 152 10.85 15.40 12.64
CA ASP A 152 10.26 16.70 12.31
C ASP A 152 8.73 16.70 12.48
N GLU A 153 8.12 17.87 12.32
CA GLU A 153 6.68 18.09 12.54
C GLU A 153 5.85 17.52 11.37
N VAL A 154 4.85 16.68 11.67
CA VAL A 154 4.04 15.97 10.67
C VAL A 154 2.56 16.39 10.61
N ILE A 155 2.01 17.00 11.67
CA ILE A 155 0.57 17.27 11.81
C ILE A 155 0.15 18.31 10.78
N LEU A 156 0.83 19.46 10.72
CA LEU A 156 0.45 20.54 9.79
C LEU A 156 0.64 20.09 8.34
N THR A 157 1.68 19.33 8.04
CA THR A 157 1.94 18.86 6.67
C THR A 157 0.93 17.81 6.20
N SER A 158 0.50 16.93 7.10
CA SER A 158 -0.58 15.96 6.86
C SER A 158 -1.93 16.65 6.68
N GLN A 159 -2.22 17.65 7.53
CA GLN A 159 -3.45 18.43 7.40
C GLN A 159 -3.55 19.13 6.03
N ASN A 160 -2.46 19.75 5.57
CA ASN A 160 -2.43 20.40 4.26
C ASN A 160 -2.67 19.43 3.09
N LEU A 161 -2.24 18.17 3.21
CA LEU A 161 -2.54 17.14 2.22
C LEU A 161 -4.04 16.81 2.22
N ARG A 162 -4.62 16.54 3.40
CA ARG A 162 -6.06 16.25 3.55
C ARG A 162 -6.94 17.41 3.07
N ASP A 163 -6.60 18.64 3.43
CA ASP A 163 -7.30 19.86 2.98
C ASP A 163 -7.20 20.05 1.46
N SER A 164 -6.20 19.45 0.80
CA SER A 164 -6.06 19.42 -0.66
C SER A 164 -6.86 18.30 -1.33
N GLY A 165 -7.74 17.61 -0.58
CA GLY A 165 -8.56 16.50 -1.06
C GLY A 165 -7.73 15.24 -1.35
N ILE A 166 -6.65 15.03 -0.59
CA ILE A 166 -5.83 13.81 -0.67
C ILE A 166 -6.17 12.95 0.55
N GLU A 167 -6.64 11.75 0.28
CA GLU A 167 -6.88 10.71 1.28
C GLU A 167 -5.54 10.08 1.69
N LEU A 168 -5.28 9.95 2.99
CA LEU A 168 -4.00 9.48 3.50
C LEU A 168 -4.15 8.15 4.23
N TYR A 169 -3.37 7.17 3.78
CA TYR A 169 -3.13 5.92 4.48
C TYR A 169 -1.76 5.98 5.17
N ALA A 170 -1.68 5.56 6.42
CA ALA A 170 -0.44 5.49 7.20
C ALA A 170 -0.18 4.07 7.68
N ILE A 171 0.93 3.49 7.23
CA ILE A 171 1.35 2.12 7.55
C ILE A 171 2.64 2.20 8.36
N GLY A 172 2.53 1.91 9.65
CA GLY A 172 3.63 1.74 10.58
C GLY A 172 4.14 0.31 10.61
N VAL A 173 5.46 0.15 10.69
CA VAL A 173 6.13 -1.14 10.91
C VAL A 173 6.99 -1.05 12.16
N LYS A 174 7.25 -2.19 12.84
CA LYS A 174 7.99 -2.26 14.11
C LYS A 174 7.30 -1.56 15.28
N ASN A 175 5.96 -1.57 15.30
CA ASN A 175 5.15 -0.75 16.20
C ASN A 175 5.50 0.73 16.04
N GLY A 176 5.24 1.27 14.85
CA GLY A 176 5.37 2.69 14.59
C GLY A 176 4.59 3.51 15.63
N ASP A 177 4.98 4.78 15.81
CA ASP A 177 4.33 5.67 16.78
C ASP A 177 2.86 5.87 16.39
N GLU A 178 1.96 5.21 17.11
CA GLU A 178 0.54 5.18 16.76
C GLU A 178 -0.10 6.58 16.78
N ILE A 179 0.32 7.44 17.71
CA ILE A 179 -0.16 8.82 17.79
C ILE A 179 0.25 9.59 16.53
N GLU A 180 1.50 9.40 16.09
CA GLU A 180 1.98 10.00 14.85
C GLU A 180 1.24 9.47 13.63
N LEU A 181 1.08 8.15 13.51
CA LEU A 181 0.37 7.52 12.38
C LEU A 181 -1.08 8.02 12.28
N ARG A 182 -1.82 8.07 13.40
CA ARG A 182 -3.18 8.61 13.47
C ARG A 182 -3.23 10.08 13.07
N SER A 183 -2.23 10.88 13.46
CA SER A 183 -2.17 12.30 13.07
C SER A 183 -1.95 12.51 11.56
N ILE A 184 -1.36 11.51 10.88
CA ILE A 184 -1.08 11.51 9.44
C ILE A 184 -2.26 10.95 8.64
N ALA A 185 -2.84 9.84 9.07
CA ALA A 185 -3.93 9.16 8.38
C ALA A 185 -5.17 10.06 8.22
N SER A 186 -6.02 9.71 7.25
CA SER A 186 -7.38 10.24 7.16
C SER A 186 -8.29 9.50 8.16
N ASP A 187 -9.36 10.17 8.60
CA ASP A 187 -10.42 9.49 9.35
C ASP A 187 -11.28 8.61 8.42
N PRO A 188 -11.78 7.46 8.90
CA PRO A 188 -11.53 6.89 10.22
C PRO A 188 -10.23 6.07 10.27
N ASP A 189 -9.58 6.04 11.43
CA ASP A 189 -8.29 5.36 11.65
C ASP A 189 -8.33 3.85 11.37
N ASP A 190 -9.45 3.18 11.59
CA ASP A 190 -9.62 1.74 11.35
C ASP A 190 -9.54 1.35 9.86
N ILE A 191 -9.72 2.31 8.95
CA ILE A 191 -9.58 2.11 7.50
C ILE A 191 -8.20 2.55 7.01
N HIS A 192 -7.68 3.64 7.55
CA HIS A 192 -6.52 4.35 6.98
C HIS A 192 -5.22 4.13 7.75
N MET A 193 -5.27 3.62 8.97
CA MET A 193 -4.10 3.40 9.81
C MET A 193 -3.83 1.90 9.99
N TYR A 194 -2.60 1.48 9.73
CA TYR A 194 -2.14 0.11 9.95
C TYR A 194 -0.84 0.15 10.74
N ASN A 195 -0.70 -0.71 11.74
CA ASN A 195 0.54 -0.81 12.51
C ASN A 195 0.87 -2.27 12.74
N VAL A 196 1.99 -2.71 12.16
CA VAL A 196 2.44 -4.10 12.26
C VAL A 196 3.68 -4.21 13.13
N TYR A 197 3.77 -5.30 13.89
CA TYR A 197 4.88 -5.52 14.82
C TYR A 197 6.23 -5.69 14.13
N ASP A 198 6.23 -6.16 12.88
CA ASP A 198 7.45 -6.44 12.11
C ASP A 198 7.13 -6.45 10.60
N PHE A 199 8.15 -6.27 9.76
CA PHE A 199 8.01 -6.25 8.31
C PHE A 199 7.38 -7.52 7.75
N GLN A 200 7.63 -8.68 8.37
CA GLN A 200 7.05 -9.93 7.91
C GLN A 200 5.52 -9.93 7.95
N PHE A 201 4.91 -9.16 8.86
CA PHE A 201 3.45 -9.06 9.04
C PHE A 201 2.80 -8.06 8.08
N LEU A 202 3.56 -7.38 7.22
CA LEU A 202 2.99 -6.60 6.11
C LEU A 202 2.10 -7.46 5.19
N VAL A 203 2.35 -8.78 5.13
CA VAL A 203 1.51 -9.71 4.38
C VAL A 203 0.15 -9.97 5.01
N ASP A 204 -0.03 -9.66 6.29
CA ASP A 204 -1.30 -9.90 6.99
C ASP A 204 -2.29 -8.77 6.71
N ILE A 205 -1.80 -7.55 6.53
CA ILE A 205 -2.63 -6.37 6.26
C ILE A 205 -2.88 -6.14 4.78
N ILE A 206 -2.14 -6.81 3.88
CA ILE A 206 -2.17 -6.47 2.45
C ILE A 206 -3.55 -6.67 1.82
N ASP A 207 -4.29 -7.70 2.22
CA ASP A 207 -5.60 -7.99 1.67
C ASP A 207 -6.62 -6.94 2.12
N GLU A 208 -6.65 -6.62 3.42
CA GLU A 208 -7.51 -5.58 4.00
C GLU A 208 -7.19 -4.19 3.43
N LEU A 209 -5.91 -3.80 3.43
CA LEU A 209 -5.46 -2.55 2.84
C LEU A 209 -5.84 -2.46 1.36
N SER A 210 -5.69 -3.55 0.61
CA SER A 210 -6.03 -3.57 -0.82
C SER A 210 -7.54 -3.41 -1.04
N VAL A 211 -8.36 -3.99 -0.17
CA VAL A 211 -9.82 -3.79 -0.18
C VAL A 211 -10.17 -2.34 0.12
N ASN A 212 -9.60 -1.76 1.18
CA ASN A 212 -9.87 -0.38 1.59
C ASN A 212 -9.40 0.62 0.54
N LEU A 213 -8.18 0.48 0.02
CA LEU A 213 -7.71 1.28 -1.12
C LEU A 213 -8.61 1.12 -2.34
N CYS A 214 -9.10 -0.10 -2.64
CA CYS A 214 -10.03 -0.29 -3.76
C CYS A 214 -11.37 0.45 -3.55
N ASN A 215 -11.87 0.51 -2.32
CA ASN A 215 -13.05 1.28 -1.97
C ASN A 215 -12.79 2.78 -2.15
N SER A 216 -11.64 3.29 -1.69
CA SER A 216 -11.20 4.67 -1.93
C SER A 216 -11.09 4.99 -3.42
N VAL A 217 -10.52 4.08 -4.22
CA VAL A 217 -10.42 4.24 -5.69
C VAL A 217 -11.80 4.33 -6.34
N LYS A 218 -12.77 3.52 -5.91
CA LYS A 218 -14.16 3.59 -6.40
C LYS A 218 -14.85 4.90 -5.98
N GLY A 219 -14.31 5.58 -4.98
CA GLY A 219 -14.92 6.71 -4.29
C GLY A 219 -15.99 6.21 -3.33
N SER A 220 -16.20 6.94 -2.23
CA SER A 220 -17.42 6.82 -1.42
C SER A 220 -18.59 6.96 -2.40
N GLY A 221 -19.33 5.87 -2.62
CA GLY A 221 -20.49 5.90 -3.51
C GLY A 221 -21.35 7.10 -3.17
N MET A 222 -21.69 7.90 -4.19
CA MET A 222 -22.70 8.94 -4.08
C MET A 222 -24.01 8.36 -3.54
#